data_AF-A0A962FAU8-F1
#
_entry.id   AF-A0A962FAU8-F1
#
_cell.length_a   1.000
_cell.length_b   1.000
_cell.length_c   1.000
_cell.angle_alpha   90.00
_cell.angle_beta   90.00
_cell.angle_gamma   90.00
#
_symmetry.space_group_name_H-M   'P 1'
#
loop_
_entity.id
_entity.type
_entity.pdbx_description
1 polymer ?
#
loop_
_entity_poly.entity_id
_entity_poly.type
_entity_poly.pdbx_seq_one_letter_code
_entity_poly.pdbx_strand_id
1 'polypeptide(L)'
;MLYPASERVLEIKRQLERFMDDHIYPNEARHYREVEELGPWKVYPIVEELKPLAKAQGLWNLFLPDSDRGAGLTNLEYATLC
;
A
#
# COMPACT_ATOMS: atom_id res chain seq x y z
N MET A 1 -16.54 18.98 13.01
CA MET A 1 -15.51 19.71 12.25
C MET A 1 -14.61 18.66 11.61
N LEU A 2 -14.67 18.49 10.29
CA LEU A 2 -13.74 17.62 9.57
C LEU A 2 -12.45 18.41 9.36
N TYR A 3 -11.33 17.91 9.89
CA TYR A 3 -10.03 18.53 9.67
C TYR A 3 -9.63 18.25 8.22
N PRO A 4 -9.29 19.28 7.42
CA PRO A 4 -8.82 19.06 6.06
C PRO A 4 -7.52 18.26 6.10
N ALA A 5 -7.40 17.28 5.19
CA ALA A 5 -6.17 16.50 5.05
C ALA A 5 -5.01 17.42 4.67
N SER A 6 -3.84 17.19 5.27
CA SER A 6 -2.63 17.95 4.94
C SER A 6 -2.20 17.70 3.48
N GLU A 7 -1.49 18.64 2.87
CA GLU A 7 -0.96 18.46 1.50
C GLU A 7 -0.12 17.19 1.36
N ARG A 8 0.62 16.86 2.42
CA ARG A 8 1.38 15.62 2.54
C ARG A 8 0.50 14.38 2.40
N VAL A 9 -0.62 14.33 3.12
CA VAL A 9 -1.54 13.18 3.08
C VAL A 9 -2.22 13.07 1.73
N LEU A 10 -2.58 14.19 1.12
CA LEU A 10 -3.15 14.21 -0.23
C LEU A 10 -2.16 13.68 -1.27
N GLU A 11 -0.86 13.97 -1.13
CA GLU A 11 0.16 13.42 -2.03
C GLU A 11 0.35 11.92 -1.82
N ILE A 12 0.41 11.45 -0.57
CA ILE A 12 0.48 10.01 -0.28
C ILE A 12 -0.73 9.28 -0.85
N LYS A 13 -1.93 9.85 -0.71
CA LYS A 13 -3.17 9.28 -1.28
C LYS A 13 -3.08 9.18 -2.81
N ARG A 14 -2.65 10.23 -3.51
CA ARG A 14 -2.47 10.19 -4.96
C ARG A 14 -1.43 9.15 -5.39
N GLN A 15 -0.32 9.03 -4.66
CA GLN A 15 0.70 8.02 -4.94
C GLN A 15 0.16 6.61 -4.73
N LEU A 16 -0.60 6.40 -3.65
CA LEU A 16 -1.25 5.14 -3.36
C LEU A 16 -2.26 4.76 -4.46
N GLU A 17 -3.15 5.68 -4.84
CA GLU A 17 -4.13 5.45 -5.92
C GLU A 17 -3.45 5.06 -7.24
N ARG A 18 -2.40 5.81 -7.64
CA ARG A 18 -1.61 5.45 -8.83
C ARG A 18 -0.96 4.09 -8.70
N PHE A 19 -0.39 3.75 -7.54
CA PHE A 19 0.21 2.43 -7.31
C PHE A 19 -0.84 1.31 -7.40
N MET A 20 -2.06 1.55 -6.91
CA MET A 20 -3.16 0.60 -7.04
C MET A 20 -3.52 0.38 -8.51
N ASP A 21 -3.69 1.45 -9.28
CA ASP A 21 -4.04 1.42 -10.71
C ASP A 21 -2.94 0.78 -11.56
N ASP A 22 -1.68 1.11 -11.32
CA ASP A 22 -0.56 0.67 -12.15
C ASP A 22 -0.07 -0.75 -11.81
N HIS A 23 -0.21 -1.16 -10.53
CA HIS A 23 0.45 -2.38 -10.04
C HIS A 23 -0.46 -3.37 -9.33
N ILE A 24 -1.48 -2.93 -8.58
CA ILE A 24 -2.31 -3.86 -7.81
C ILE A 24 -3.45 -4.42 -8.66
N TYR A 25 -4.36 -3.56 -9.14
CA TYR A 25 -5.55 -3.99 -9.88
C TYR A 25 -5.22 -4.81 -11.12
N PRO A 26 -4.21 -4.46 -11.96
CA PRO A 26 -3.85 -5.29 -13.10
C PRO A 26 -3.33 -6.69 -12.74
N ASN A 27 -2.82 -6.86 -11.51
CA ASN A 27 -2.22 -8.11 -11.04
C ASN A 27 -3.13 -8.94 -10.13
N GLU A 28 -4.35 -8.49 -9.80
CA GLU A 28 -5.29 -9.27 -8.98
C GLU A 28 -5.59 -10.64 -9.58
N ALA A 29 -5.84 -10.71 -10.89
CA ALA A 29 -6.09 -11.98 -11.57
C ALA A 29 -4.89 -12.93 -11.52
N ARG A 30 -3.65 -12.40 -11.54
CA ARG A 30 -2.43 -13.21 -11.36
C ARG A 30 -2.33 -13.70 -9.92
N HIS A 31 -2.59 -12.83 -8.95
CA HIS A 31 -2.59 -13.20 -7.53
C HIS A 31 -3.57 -14.34 -7.24
N TYR A 32 -4.81 -14.26 -7.73
CA TYR A 32 -5.80 -15.33 -7.52
C TYR A 32 -5.37 -16.66 -8.14
N ARG A 33 -4.78 -16.66 -9.35
CA ARG A 33 -4.20 -17.88 -9.93
C ARG A 33 -3.07 -18.45 -9.09
N GLU A 34 -2.14 -17.61 -8.63
CA GLU A 34 -1.03 -18.05 -7.77
C GLU A 34 -1.54 -18.66 -6.45
N VAL A 35 -2.60 -18.10 -5.86
CA VAL A 35 -3.27 -18.64 -4.65
C VAL A 35 -3.83 -20.03 -4.90
N GLU A 36 -4.54 -20.22 -6.03
CA GLU A 36 -5.16 -21.51 -6.40
C GLU A 36 -4.11 -22.58 -6.73
N GLU A 37 -3.06 -22.22 -7.48
CA GLU A 37 -2.04 -23.17 -7.97
C GLU A 37 -1.04 -23.57 -6.89
N LEU A 38 -0.60 -22.61 -6.06
CA LEU A 38 0.45 -22.83 -5.06
C LEU A 38 -0.12 -23.30 -3.70
N GLY A 39 -1.36 -22.93 -3.41
CA GLY A 39 -2.05 -23.23 -2.16
C GLY A 39 -1.73 -22.24 -1.02
N PRO A 40 -2.49 -22.31 0.09
CA PRO A 40 -2.61 -21.24 1.09
C PRO A 40 -1.37 -20.99 1.95
N TRP A 41 -0.38 -21.87 1.92
CA TRP A 41 0.83 -21.79 2.76
C TRP A 41 2.09 -21.40 1.98
N LYS A 42 1.93 -20.98 0.72
CA LYS A 42 3.04 -20.56 -0.12
C LYS A 42 3.18 -19.04 -0.11
N VAL A 43 4.41 -18.61 -0.37
CA VAL A 43 4.72 -17.22 -0.68
C VAL A 43 4.38 -17.00 -2.15
N TYR A 44 3.51 -16.05 -2.45
CA TYR A 44 3.07 -15.76 -3.81
C TYR A 44 4.10 -14.87 -4.51
N PRO A 45 4.70 -15.32 -5.64
CA PRO A 45 5.70 -14.54 -6.38
C PRO A 45 5.28 -13.10 -6.66
N ILE A 46 4.02 -12.86 -7.08
CA ILE A 46 3.56 -11.50 -7.38
C ILE A 46 3.65 -10.56 -6.17
N VAL A 47 3.39 -11.07 -4.96
CA VAL A 47 3.44 -10.28 -3.74
C VAL A 47 4.88 -9.89 -3.40
N GLU A 48 5.84 -10.80 -3.60
CA GLU A 48 7.27 -10.52 -3.38
C GLU A 48 7.85 -9.58 -4.44
N GLU A 49 7.33 -9.61 -5.67
CA GLU A 49 7.70 -8.67 -6.73
C GLU A 49 7.20 -7.23 -6.44
N LEU A 50 5.99 -7.08 -5.89
CA LEU A 50 5.35 -5.77 -5.70
C LEU A 50 5.81 -5.05 -4.42
N LYS A 51 6.15 -5.76 -3.35
CA LYS A 51 6.67 -5.17 -2.09
C LYS A 51 7.85 -4.21 -2.28
N PRO A 52 8.95 -4.56 -3.00
CA PRO A 52 10.06 -3.65 -3.19
C PRO A 52 9.68 -2.42 -4.01
N LEU A 53 8.73 -2.52 -4.95
CA LEU A 53 8.22 -1.38 -5.70
C LEU A 53 7.46 -0.41 -4.79
N ALA A 54 6.54 -0.91 -3.96
CA ALA A 54 5.82 -0.10 -2.97
C ALA A 54 6.79 0.61 -2.02
N LYS A 55 7.81 -0.12 -1.53
CA LYS A 55 8.84 0.44 -0.65
C LYS A 55 9.68 1.51 -1.32
N ALA A 56 10.06 1.32 -2.58
CA ALA A 56 10.80 2.33 -3.36
C ALA A 56 9.99 3.61 -3.58
N GLN A 57 8.66 3.50 -3.66
CA GLN A 57 7.75 4.65 -3.80
C GLN A 57 7.33 5.26 -2.44
N GLY A 58 7.88 4.80 -1.32
CA GLY A 58 7.54 5.32 0.00
C GLY A 58 6.19 4.87 0.55
N LEU A 59 5.52 3.91 -0.10
CA LEU A 59 4.23 3.34 0.31
C LEU A 59 4.41 2.17 1.28
N TRP A 60 5.29 2.33 2.27
CA TRP A 60 5.68 1.27 3.21
C TRP A 60 5.43 1.67 4.65
N ASN A 61 4.90 0.74 5.45
CA ASN A 61 4.58 0.96 6.87
C ASN A 61 3.74 2.23 7.12
N LEU A 62 2.79 2.55 6.22
CA LEU A 62 1.93 3.73 6.35
C LEU A 62 1.03 3.68 7.60
N PHE A 63 0.71 2.47 8.06
CA PHE A 63 -0.06 2.23 9.29
C PHE A 63 0.73 2.48 10.57
N LEU A 64 2.07 2.55 10.48
CA LEU A 64 2.92 2.71 11.64
C LEU A 64 2.98 4.21 11.99
N PRO A 65 2.57 4.60 13.23
CA PRO A 65 2.67 5.99 13.68
C PRO A 65 4.14 6.41 13.85
N ASP A 66 4.37 7.59 14.42
CA ASP A 66 5.70 8.21 14.50
C ASP A 66 6.79 7.24 15.00
N SER A 67 7.73 6.94 14.09
CA SER A 67 8.77 5.92 14.24
C SER A 67 9.80 6.08 13.12
N ASP A 68 11.07 5.81 13.43
CA ASP A 68 12.16 5.75 12.45
C ASP A 68 11.94 4.72 11.31
N ARG A 69 10.93 3.85 11.46
CA ARG A 69 10.58 2.81 10.47
C ARG A 69 9.20 3.00 9.84
N GLY A 70 8.48 4.05 10.23
CA GLY A 70 7.10 4.31 9.84
C GLY A 70 6.97 5.54 8.96
N ALA A 71 5.77 5.78 8.44
CA ALA A 71 5.46 7.02 7.74
C ALA A 71 5.12 8.16 8.70
N GLY A 72 4.93 7.90 10.00
CA GLY A 72 4.62 8.95 10.97
C GLY A 72 3.28 9.63 10.72
N LEU A 73 2.31 8.88 10.20
CA LEU A 73 0.94 9.35 10.05
C LEU A 73 0.20 9.21 11.38
N THR A 74 -0.65 10.19 11.69
CA THR A 74 -1.64 10.02 12.76
C THR A 74 -2.71 9.01 12.34
N ASN A 75 -3.45 8.46 13.31
CA ASN A 75 -4.57 7.54 13.02
C ASN A 75 -5.61 8.17 12.08
N LEU A 76 -5.88 9.48 12.22
CA LEU A 76 -6.82 10.20 11.37
C LEU A 76 -6.30 10.29 9.93
N GLU A 77 -5.02 10.63 9.75
CA GLU A 77 -4.42 10.74 8.43
C GLU A 77 -4.36 9.37 7.71
N TYR A 78 -3.95 8.32 8.41
CA TYR A 78 -3.93 6.96 7.86
C TYR A 78 -5.33 6.49 7.44
N ALA A 79 -6.35 6.75 8.25
CA ALA A 79 -7.73 6.37 7.93
C ALA A 79 -8.29 7.04 6.66
N THR A 80 -7.75 8.20 6.26
CA THR A 80 -8.17 8.92 5.05
C THR A 80 -7.49 8.43 3.76
N LEU A 81 -6.58 7.45 3.85
CA LEU A 81 -5.93 6.84 2.69
C LEU A 81 -6.79 5.76 2.01
N CYS A 82 -7.84 5.30 2.69
CA CYS A 82 -8.78 4.28 2.23
C CYS A 82 -9.82 4.82 1.24
#